data_AF-A0A7W1DE42-F1
#
_entry.id   AF-A0A7W1DE42-F1
#
_cell.length_a   1.000
_cell.length_b   1.000
_cell.length_c   1.000
_cell.angle_alpha   90.00
_cell.angle_beta   90.00
_cell.angle_gamma   90.00
#
_symmetry.space_group_name_H-M   'P 1'
#
loop_
_entity.id
_entity.type
_entity.pdbx_description
1 polymer ?
#
loop_
_entity_poly.entity_id
_entity_poly.type
_entity_poly.pdbx_seq_one_letter_code
_entity_poly.pdbx_strand_id
1 'polypeptide(L)'
;MGKAKVVVKSLLHNDGVNIGENFISLGSVERSNFVKSLSDLSLHGKMEIPVSSEICAKALRMNEKEFERVNELFYSEAATFIADENMQEKIMRELWKKLRSN
;
A
#
# COMPACT_ATOMS: atom_id res chain seq x y z
N MET A 1 7.89 15.42 -3.23
CA MET A 1 6.50 14.94 -3.42
C MET A 1 5.94 14.58 -2.04
N GLY A 2 4.78 15.12 -1.67
CA GLY A 2 4.21 14.91 -0.33
C GLY A 2 3.59 13.52 -0.18
N LYS A 3 3.62 12.95 1.03
CA LYS A 3 2.95 11.66 1.33
C LYS A 3 1.44 11.78 1.13
N ALA A 4 0.84 10.81 0.46
CA ALA A 4 -0.60 10.74 0.26
C ALA A 4 -1.34 10.59 1.60
N LYS A 5 -2.32 11.46 1.86
CA LYS A 5 -3.16 11.41 3.07
C LYS A 5 -4.63 11.29 2.68
N VAL A 6 -5.30 10.25 3.20
CA VAL A 6 -6.75 10.09 3.03
C VAL A 6 -7.46 11.12 3.90
N VAL A 7 -8.43 11.80 3.32
CA VAL A 7 -9.30 12.76 3.99
C VAL A 7 -10.71 12.23 3.90
N VAL A 8 -11.32 11.95 5.05
CA VAL A 8 -12.70 11.48 5.16
C VAL A 8 -13.58 12.66 5.58
N LYS A 9 -14.53 13.06 4.72
CA LYS A 9 -15.51 14.11 5.02
C LYS A 9 -16.90 13.49 5.06
N SER A 10 -17.26 12.99 6.25
CA SER A 10 -18.50 12.25 6.52
C SER A 10 -19.79 13.02 6.20
N LEU A 11 -19.75 14.34 6.13
CA LEU A 11 -20.95 15.18 5.95
C LEU A 11 -21.34 15.44 4.50
N LEU A 12 -20.44 15.21 3.52
CA LEU A 12 -20.68 15.61 2.11
C LEU A 12 -20.22 14.58 1.06
N HIS A 13 -19.90 13.34 1.47
CA HIS A 13 -19.34 12.30 0.57
C HIS A 13 -18.17 12.83 -0.31
N ASN A 14 -17.34 13.70 0.26
CA ASN A 14 -16.17 14.28 -0.39
C ASN A 14 -14.89 13.62 0.15
N ASP A 15 -14.90 12.29 0.18
CA ASP A 15 -13.72 11.52 0.54
C ASP A 15 -12.70 11.61 -0.59
N GLY A 16 -11.43 11.76 -0.23
CA GLY A 16 -10.39 11.97 -1.22
C GLY A 16 -8.99 11.79 -0.64
N VAL A 17 -8.00 12.12 -1.47
CA VAL A 17 -6.58 12.02 -1.10
C VAL A 17 -5.90 13.36 -1.32
N ASN A 18 -5.16 13.82 -0.32
CA ASN A 18 -4.19 14.91 -0.44
C ASN A 18 -2.84 14.35 -0.88
N ILE A 19 -2.33 14.81 -2.02
CA ILE A 19 -0.98 14.51 -2.53
C ILE A 19 -0.23 15.83 -2.72
N GLY A 20 0.67 16.15 -1.78
CA GLY A 20 1.28 17.48 -1.73
C GLY A 20 0.24 18.55 -1.43
N GLU A 21 0.08 19.51 -2.33
CA GLU A 21 -0.90 20.61 -2.23
C GLU A 21 -2.22 20.29 -2.96
N ASN A 22 -2.31 19.15 -3.65
CA ASN A 22 -3.48 18.78 -4.44
C ASN A 22 -4.42 17.88 -3.64
N PHE A 23 -5.70 18.27 -3.57
CA PHE A 23 -6.78 17.42 -3.10
C PHE A 23 -7.48 16.77 -4.30
N ILE A 24 -7.56 15.44 -4.29
CA ILE A 24 -8.27 14.65 -5.30
C ILE A 24 -9.52 14.08 -4.65
N SER A 25 -10.70 14.58 -5.05
CA SER A 25 -11.97 14.02 -4.61
C SER A 25 -12.26 12.71 -5.33
N LEU A 26 -12.54 11.65 -4.57
CA LEU A 26 -12.76 10.29 -5.07
C LEU A 26 -14.12 9.73 -4.66
N GLY A 27 -14.86 10.42 -3.78
CA GLY A 27 -16.24 10.10 -3.42
C GLY A 27 -16.42 8.82 -2.60
N SER A 28 -15.33 8.11 -2.28
CA SER A 28 -15.34 6.97 -1.38
C SER A 28 -13.99 6.75 -0.69
N VAL A 29 -14.06 6.16 0.49
CA VAL A 29 -12.88 5.81 1.30
C VAL A 29 -12.05 4.73 0.63
N GLU A 30 -12.69 3.74 -0.02
CA GLU A 30 -12.01 2.63 -0.69
C GLU A 30 -11.14 3.12 -1.84
N ARG A 31 -11.68 4.01 -2.68
CA ARG A 31 -10.92 4.62 -3.79
C ARG A 31 -9.79 5.48 -3.24
N SER A 32 -10.02 6.19 -2.14
CA SER A 32 -8.99 7.01 -1.49
C SER A 32 -7.85 6.16 -0.93
N ASN A 33 -8.16 5.05 -0.28
CA ASN A 33 -7.16 4.10 0.21
C ASN A 33 -6.37 3.46 -0.94
N PHE A 34 -7.03 3.13 -2.04
CA PHE A 34 -6.38 2.58 -3.22
C PHE A 34 -5.39 3.58 -3.82
N VAL A 35 -5.79 4.83 -4.02
CA VAL A 35 -4.89 5.90 -4.53
C VAL A 35 -3.73 6.16 -3.58
N LYS A 36 -3.97 6.14 -2.27
CA LYS A 36 -2.89 6.23 -1.28
C LYS A 36 -1.91 5.07 -1.44
N SER A 37 -2.38 3.83 -1.56
CA SER A 37 -1.50 2.67 -1.73
C SER A 37 -0.65 2.75 -3.00
N LEU A 38 -1.21 3.24 -4.12
CA LEU A 38 -0.48 3.44 -5.36
C LEU A 38 0.58 4.55 -5.24
N SER A 39 0.25 5.64 -4.53
CA SER A 39 1.21 6.70 -4.24
C SER A 39 2.34 6.24 -3.33
N ASP A 40 2.04 5.39 -2.34
CA ASP A 40 3.05 4.85 -1.42
C ASP A 40 4.03 3.89 -2.15
N LEU A 41 3.58 3.24 -3.23
CA LEU A 41 4.41 2.43 -4.11
C LEU A 41 5.32 3.25 -5.04
N SER A 42 5.28 4.59 -4.97
CA SER A 42 6.07 5.48 -5.83
C SER A 42 5.91 5.19 -7.32
N LEU A 43 4.74 4.71 -7.74
CA LEU A 43 4.42 4.49 -9.14
C LEU A 43 4.30 5.84 -9.85
N HIS A 44 5.17 6.09 -10.82
CA HIS A 44 5.16 7.30 -11.64
C HIS A 44 4.48 7.01 -12.98
N GLY A 45 3.50 7.84 -13.37
CA GLY A 45 2.83 7.73 -14.67
C GLY A 45 1.35 8.11 -14.62
N LYS A 46 0.68 8.05 -15.77
CA LYS A 46 -0.79 8.12 -15.83
C LYS A 46 -1.35 6.81 -15.26
N MET A 47 -2.07 6.89 -14.16
CA MET A 47 -2.80 5.77 -13.59
C MET A 47 -4.30 6.01 -13.70
N GLU A 48 -5.00 5.01 -14.23
CA GLU A 48 -6.45 4.99 -14.26
C GLU A 48 -6.97 4.39 -12.94
N ILE A 49 -7.77 5.16 -12.21
CA ILE A 49 -8.36 4.75 -10.94
C ILE A 49 -9.76 4.21 -11.23
N PRO A 50 -10.07 2.94 -10.90
CA PRO A 50 -11.41 2.41 -11.09
C PRO A 50 -12.49 3.30 -10.43
N VAL A 51 -13.60 3.48 -11.13
CA VAL A 51 -14.74 4.26 -10.61
C VAL A 51 -15.50 3.47 -9.54
N SER A 52 -15.46 2.14 -9.60
CA SER A 52 -16.10 1.27 -8.62
C SER A 52 -15.27 1.14 -7.34
N SER A 53 -15.89 1.51 -6.20
CA SER A 53 -15.32 1.30 -4.86
C SER A 53 -15.10 -0.18 -4.56
N GLU A 54 -15.95 -1.07 -5.05
CA GLU A 54 -15.82 -2.52 -4.84
C GLU A 54 -14.57 -3.09 -5.51
N ILE A 55 -14.26 -2.64 -6.73
CA ILE A 55 -13.04 -3.05 -7.43
C ILE A 55 -11.80 -2.56 -6.67
N CYS A 56 -11.83 -1.32 -6.17
CA CYS A 56 -10.73 -0.77 -5.36
C CYS A 56 -10.56 -1.56 -4.05
N ALA A 57 -11.65 -1.88 -3.36
CA ALA A 57 -11.62 -2.70 -2.15
C ALA A 57 -11.07 -4.10 -2.40
N LYS A 58 -11.49 -4.74 -3.50
CA LYS A 58 -10.98 -6.07 -3.90
C LYS A 58 -9.48 -6.02 -4.19
N ALA A 59 -9.02 -5.00 -4.93
CA ALA A 59 -7.60 -4.83 -5.24
C ALA A 59 -6.76 -4.61 -3.98
N LEU A 60 -7.25 -3.79 -3.03
CA LEU A 60 -6.60 -3.61 -1.72
C LEU A 60 -6.45 -4.93 -0.96
N ARG A 61 -7.54 -5.71 -0.85
CA ARG A 61 -7.50 -7.03 -0.18
C ARG A 61 -6.55 -8.01 -0.86
N MET A 62 -6.49 -8.00 -2.19
CA MET A 62 -5.54 -8.85 -2.92
C MET A 62 -4.09 -8.45 -2.64
N ASN A 63 -3.81 -7.14 -2.59
CA ASN A 63 -2.49 -6.63 -2.27
C ASN A 63 -2.09 -6.95 -0.81
N GLU A 64 -3.00 -6.81 0.15
CA GLU A 64 -2.78 -7.19 1.55
C GLU A 64 -2.45 -8.69 1.68
N LYS A 65 -3.23 -9.56 1.02
CA LYS A 65 -2.96 -11.00 1.00
C LYS A 65 -1.60 -11.35 0.41
N GLU A 66 -1.21 -10.69 -0.68
CA GLU A 66 0.10 -10.94 -1.29
C GLU A 66 1.23 -10.46 -0.37
N PHE A 67 1.05 -9.31 0.30
CA PHE A 67 2.01 -8.81 1.28
C PHE A 67 2.18 -9.77 2.47
N GLU A 68 1.08 -10.30 3.01
CA GLU A 68 1.10 -11.34 4.05
C GLU A 68 1.84 -12.59 3.58
N ARG A 69 1.50 -13.11 2.39
CA ARG A 69 2.14 -14.29 1.81
C ARG A 69 3.66 -14.11 1.63
N VAL A 70 4.10 -12.94 1.15
CA VAL A 70 5.53 -12.63 0.99
C VAL A 70 6.23 -12.48 2.35
N ASN A 71 5.56 -11.91 3.35
CA ASN A 71 6.11 -11.84 4.70
C ASN A 71 6.28 -13.22 5.32
N GLU A 72 5.30 -14.10 5.19
CA GLU A 72 5.39 -15.49 5.66
C GLU A 72 6.56 -16.22 5.00
N LEU A 73 6.73 -16.04 3.68
CA LEU A 73 7.87 -16.59 2.96
C LEU A 73 9.20 -16.05 3.50
N PHE A 74 9.35 -14.74 3.61
CA PHE A 74 10.59 -14.13 4.10
C PHE A 74 10.90 -14.50 5.56
N TYR A 75 9.88 -14.61 6.39
CA TYR A 75 10.03 -15.04 7.77
C TYR A 75 10.47 -16.50 7.84
N SER A 76 9.82 -17.39 7.08
CA SER A 76 10.19 -18.81 6.99
C SER A 76 11.63 -19.00 6.49
N GLU A 77 12.02 -18.27 5.45
CA GLU A 77 13.39 -18.28 4.94
C GLU A 77 14.37 -17.78 6.00
N ALA A 78 14.10 -16.64 6.64
CA ALA A 78 14.98 -16.11 7.68
C ALA A 78 15.11 -17.07 8.88
N ALA A 79 14.02 -17.67 9.32
CA ALA A 79 14.00 -18.64 10.42
C ALA A 79 14.78 -19.92 10.12
N THR A 80 14.94 -20.27 8.83
CA THR A 80 15.76 -21.42 8.41
C THR A 80 17.25 -21.19 8.68
N PHE A 81 17.71 -19.94 8.62
CA PHE A 81 19.13 -19.59 8.76
C PHE A 81 19.51 -18.98 10.11
N ILE A 82 18.55 -18.36 10.83
CA ILE A 82 18.84 -17.70 12.10
C ILE A 82 17.65 -17.80 13.07
N ALA A 83 17.94 -18.13 14.33
CA ALA A 83 16.93 -18.23 15.39
C ALA A 83 16.69 -16.91 16.15
N ASP A 84 17.56 -15.91 15.98
CA ASP A 84 17.41 -14.59 16.59
C ASP A 84 16.36 -13.76 15.82
N GLU A 85 15.23 -13.52 16.47
CA GLU A 85 14.09 -12.76 15.93
C GLU A 85 14.48 -11.33 15.50
N ASN A 86 15.38 -10.65 16.23
CA ASN A 86 15.84 -9.32 15.85
C ASN A 86 16.64 -9.37 14.53
N MET A 87 17.35 -10.47 14.30
CA MET A 87 18.10 -10.65 13.05
C MET A 87 17.19 -11.10 11.91
N GLN A 88 16.18 -11.92 12.17
CA GLN A 88 15.14 -12.27 11.20
C GLN A 88 14.45 -11.01 10.69
N GLU A 89 14.04 -10.08 11.57
CA GLU A 89 13.46 -8.80 11.16
C GLU A 89 14.38 -7.99 10.25
N LYS A 90 15.68 -7.94 10.57
CA LYS A 90 16.67 -7.25 9.73
C LYS A 90 16.77 -7.88 8.35
N ILE A 91 16.81 -9.21 8.28
CA ILE A 91 16.84 -9.96 7.02
C ILE A 91 15.58 -9.68 6.20
N MET A 92 14.40 -9.74 6.81
CA MET A 92 13.13 -9.42 6.14
C MET A 92 13.14 -8.00 5.55
N ARG A 93 13.65 -7.01 6.29
CA ARG A 93 13.78 -5.62 5.77
C ARG A 93 14.70 -5.55 4.55
N GLU A 94 15.83 -6.27 4.56
CA GLU A 94 16.75 -6.32 3.42
C GLU A 94 16.15 -7.08 2.22
N LEU A 95 15.42 -8.17 2.44
CA LEU A 95 14.71 -8.91 1.39
C LEU A 95 13.64 -8.02 0.72
N TRP A 96 12.88 -7.25 1.50
CA TRP A 96 11.93 -6.27 0.98
C TRP A 96 12.59 -5.15 0.17
N LYS A 97 13.76 -4.66 0.60
CA LYS A 97 14.52 -3.66 -0.18
C LYS A 97 14.94 -4.23 -1.53
N LYS A 98 15.45 -5.47 -1.57
CA LYS A 98 15.84 -6.13 -2.82
C LYS A 98 14.65 -6.34 -3.74
N LEU A 99 13.52 -6.83 -3.21
CA LEU A 99 12.30 -7.06 -4.01
C LEU A 99 11.77 -5.78 -4.68
N ARG A 100 11.89 -4.62 -4.02
CA ARG A 100 11.42 -3.32 -4.55
C ARG A 100 12.44 -2.59 -5.42
N SER A 101 13.68 -3.06 -5.46
CA SER A 101 14.76 -2.45 -6.26
C SER A 101 14.97 -3.15 -7.61
N ASN A 102 14.27 -4.27 -7.84
CA ASN A 102 14.14 -4.94 -9.14
C ASN A 102 12.83 -4.51 -9.82
#